data_AF-A0A0M3R7E8-F1
#
_entry.id   AF-A0A0M3R7E8-F1
#
_cell.length_a   1.000
_cell.length_b   1.000
_cell.length_c   1.000
_cell.angle_alpha   90.00
_cell.angle_beta   90.00
_cell.angle_gamma   90.00
#
_symmetry.space_group_name_H-M   'P 1'
#
loop_
_entity.id
_entity.type
_entity.pdbx_description
1 polymer ?
#
loop_
_entity_poly.entity_id
_entity_poly.type
_entity_poly.pdbx_seq_one_letter_code
_entity_poly.pdbx_strand_id
1 'polypeptide(L)'
;MPVEGSKHWCYTLNNYTESEYELIKNVENTTYHVIGKEVGESGTPHLQGYVVFVNRKRLNGVKKALQCTRLHLEQKRGTPLEASTYCKKDGDYHEAGDLPASPSAAGGDATKQKWKGIIDAARRGDFAYIEDEHPHAFLIYQRQLNAMSQCDDVTRENCRGIWIYGPSGCGKTSAVYDMCEAPYLKSPRTKWWDGYTNEKVSHR
;
A
#
# COMPACT_ATOMS: atom_id res chain seq x y z
N MET A 1 21.08 4.63 4.97
CA MET A 1 19.82 3.86 4.97
C MET A 1 20.12 2.42 4.57
N PRO A 2 19.58 1.39 5.24
CA PRO A 2 19.79 0.01 4.83
C PRO A 2 19.14 -0.22 3.45
N VAL A 3 19.92 -0.68 2.48
CA VAL A 3 19.40 -1.01 1.14
C VAL A 3 18.43 -2.18 1.27
N GLU A 4 17.17 -1.94 0.93
CA GLU A 4 16.11 -2.95 0.97
C GLU A 4 16.41 -4.07 -0.04
N GLY A 5 16.11 -5.31 0.33
CA GLY A 5 16.32 -6.46 -0.57
C GLY A 5 15.32 -6.47 -1.72
N SER A 6 15.72 -7.03 -2.85
CA SER A 6 14.84 -7.21 -4.03
C SER A 6 14.73 -8.71 -4.35
N LYS A 7 13.60 -9.11 -4.95
CA LYS A 7 13.47 -10.42 -5.62
C LYS A 7 14.06 -10.40 -7.02
N HIS A 8 14.01 -9.25 -7.69
CA HIS A 8 14.36 -9.09 -9.10
C HIS A 8 15.72 -8.40 -9.26
N TRP A 9 16.64 -9.07 -9.96
CA TRP A 9 18.01 -8.61 -10.15
C TRP A 9 18.44 -8.78 -11.60
N CYS A 10 19.09 -7.76 -12.15
CA CYS A 10 19.81 -7.84 -13.40
C CYS A 10 21.31 -7.95 -13.09
N TYR A 11 22.05 -8.67 -13.92
CA TYR A 11 23.49 -8.79 -13.75
C TYR A 11 24.24 -8.83 -15.07
N THR A 12 25.51 -8.44 -15.00
CA THR A 12 26.47 -8.59 -16.09
C THR A 12 27.76 -9.25 -15.60
N LEU A 13 28.35 -10.09 -16.46
CA LEU A 13 29.66 -10.71 -16.24
C LEU A 13 30.49 -10.67 -17.53
N ASN A 14 31.52 -9.84 -17.54
CA ASN A 14 32.46 -9.75 -18.66
C ASN A 14 33.55 -10.81 -18.54
N ASN A 15 33.98 -11.39 -19.67
CA ASN A 15 35.02 -12.42 -19.74
C ASN A 15 34.74 -13.55 -18.74
N TYR A 16 33.57 -14.18 -18.91
CA TYR A 16 33.12 -15.28 -18.07
C TYR A 16 33.89 -16.56 -18.40
N THR A 17 34.10 -17.41 -17.40
CA THR A 17 34.58 -18.79 -17.61
C THR A 17 33.39 -19.74 -17.76
N GLU A 18 33.59 -20.88 -18.41
CA GLU A 18 32.53 -21.89 -18.53
C GLU A 18 32.05 -22.41 -17.15
N SER A 19 32.97 -22.48 -16.18
CA SER A 19 32.63 -22.81 -14.79
C SER A 19 31.74 -21.75 -14.13
N GLU A 20 31.99 -20.46 -14.37
CA GLU A 20 31.13 -19.38 -13.87
C GLU A 20 29.75 -19.44 -14.54
N TYR A 21 29.70 -19.71 -15.85
CA TYR A 21 28.45 -19.86 -16.58
C TYR A 21 27.60 -21.00 -16.00
N GLU A 22 28.18 -22.19 -15.80
CA GLU A 22 27.45 -23.33 -15.25
C GLU A 22 26.99 -23.11 -13.79
N LEU A 23 27.79 -22.44 -12.95
CA LEU A 23 27.37 -22.08 -11.59
C LEU A 23 26.18 -21.11 -11.59
N ILE A 24 26.21 -20.11 -12.46
CA ILE A 24 25.15 -19.11 -12.58
C ILE A 24 23.89 -19.76 -13.13
N LYS A 25 24.01 -20.56 -14.19
CA LYS A 25 22.92 -21.29 -14.87
C LYS A 25 22.15 -22.20 -13.93
N ASN A 26 22.84 -22.89 -13.02
CA ASN A 26 22.22 -23.83 -12.08
C ASN A 26 21.81 -23.17 -10.74
N VAL A 27 21.54 -21.86 -10.74
CA VAL A 27 21.11 -21.16 -9.52
C VAL A 27 19.77 -21.69 -9.00
N GLU A 28 19.72 -22.00 -7.71
CA GLU A 28 18.52 -22.50 -7.04
C GLU A 28 17.64 -21.38 -6.46
N ASN A 29 16.41 -21.74 -6.05
CA ASN A 29 15.45 -20.86 -5.39
C ASN A 29 15.06 -19.65 -6.24
N THR A 30 14.95 -19.86 -7.55
CA THR A 30 14.48 -18.90 -8.53
C THR A 30 13.08 -19.26 -9.00
N THR A 31 12.28 -18.24 -9.28
CA THR A 31 10.99 -18.37 -9.99
C THR A 31 11.21 -18.25 -11.49
N TYR A 32 12.16 -17.41 -11.89
CA TYR A 32 12.51 -17.17 -13.27
C TYR A 32 13.99 -16.80 -13.37
N HIS A 33 14.65 -17.27 -14.42
CA HIS A 33 16.03 -16.96 -14.70
C HIS A 33 16.30 -17.00 -16.20
N VAL A 34 16.94 -15.96 -16.73
CA VAL A 34 17.40 -15.90 -18.11
C VAL A 34 18.83 -15.37 -18.17
N ILE A 35 19.64 -15.96 -19.05
CA ILE A 35 21.02 -15.59 -19.32
C ILE A 35 21.21 -15.49 -20.83
N GLY A 36 21.51 -14.30 -21.33
CA GLY A 36 21.99 -14.09 -22.68
C GLY A 36 23.51 -14.16 -22.75
N LYS A 37 24.04 -14.84 -23.76
CA LYS A 37 25.44 -14.76 -24.18
C LYS A 37 25.53 -13.69 -25.26
N GLU A 38 26.28 -12.64 -24.98
CA GLU A 38 26.48 -11.53 -25.90
C GLU A 38 27.98 -11.40 -26.21
N VAL A 39 28.29 -10.87 -27.39
CA VAL A 39 29.67 -10.54 -27.77
C VAL A 39 29.72 -9.04 -28.02
N GLY A 40 30.43 -8.32 -27.14
CA GLY A 40 30.58 -6.87 -27.29
C GLY A 40 31.31 -6.47 -28.57
N GLU A 41 31.23 -5.20 -28.96
CA GLU A 41 31.86 -4.65 -30.19
C GLU A 41 33.38 -4.91 -30.26
N SER A 42 34.04 -4.98 -29.10
CA SER A 42 35.47 -5.31 -28.97
C SER A 42 35.78 -6.82 -29.02
N GLY A 43 34.79 -7.67 -29.29
CA GLY A 43 34.92 -9.13 -29.35
C GLY A 43 34.97 -9.84 -27.99
N THR A 44 34.78 -9.13 -26.88
CA THR A 44 34.80 -9.72 -25.54
C THR A 44 33.45 -10.36 -25.21
N PRO A 45 33.42 -11.66 -24.85
CA PRO A 45 32.17 -12.32 -24.46
C PRO A 45 31.72 -11.84 -23.08
N HIS A 46 30.43 -11.56 -22.94
CA HIS A 46 29.81 -11.21 -21.67
C HIS A 46 28.47 -11.91 -21.49
N LEU A 47 28.12 -12.17 -20.23
CA LEU A 47 26.79 -12.66 -19.85
C LEU A 47 25.94 -11.49 -19.42
N GLN A 48 24.74 -11.40 -19.97
CA GLN A 48 23.71 -10.48 -19.54
C GLN A 48 22.54 -11.29 -18.99
N GLY A 49 22.23 -11.17 -17.70
CA GLY A 49 21.21 -12.01 -17.09
C GLY A 49 20.19 -11.27 -16.24
N TYR A 50 19.04 -11.90 -16.10
CA TYR A 50 17.94 -11.45 -15.26
C TYR A 50 17.43 -12.62 -14.43
N VAL A 51 17.39 -12.44 -13.11
CA VAL A 51 16.97 -13.47 -12.15
C VAL A 51 15.89 -12.95 -11.21
N VAL A 52 14.91 -13.81 -10.95
CA VAL A 52 13.85 -13.60 -9.98
C VAL A 52 13.94 -14.68 -8.91
N PHE A 53 14.25 -14.29 -7.69
CA PHE A 53 14.29 -15.21 -6.54
C PHE A 53 12.91 -15.37 -5.90
N VAL A 54 12.66 -16.55 -5.33
CA VAL A 54 11.46 -16.81 -4.50
C VAL A 54 11.39 -15.81 -3.34
N ASN A 55 12.53 -15.55 -2.70
CA ASN A 55 12.69 -14.67 -1.54
C ASN A 55 13.55 -13.45 -1.84
N ARG A 56 13.29 -12.33 -1.15
CA ARG A 56 14.07 -11.09 -1.31
C ARG A 56 15.50 -11.32 -0.84
N LYS A 57 16.48 -10.93 -1.67
CA LYS A 57 17.91 -10.98 -1.35
C LYS A 57 18.52 -9.58 -1.44
N ARG A 58 19.55 -9.31 -0.63
CA ARG A 58 20.44 -8.14 -0.78
C ARG A 58 21.59 -8.48 -1.72
N LEU A 59 22.33 -7.48 -2.21
CA LEU A 59 23.43 -7.64 -3.17
C LEU A 59 24.40 -8.79 -2.80
N ASN A 60 24.90 -8.82 -1.56
CA ASN A 60 25.79 -9.89 -1.10
C ASN A 60 25.12 -11.27 -1.06
N GLY A 61 23.82 -11.31 -0.78
CA GLY A 61 23.03 -12.55 -0.82
C GLY A 61 22.84 -13.07 -2.25
N VAL A 62 22.74 -12.18 -3.23
CA VAL A 62 22.66 -12.54 -4.65
C VAL A 62 24.01 -13.05 -5.16
N LYS A 63 25.12 -12.37 -4.83
CA LYS A 63 26.48 -12.86 -5.17
C LYS A 63 26.75 -14.25 -4.61
N LYS A 64 26.30 -14.53 -3.38
CA LYS A 64 26.39 -15.87 -2.77
C LYS A 64 25.52 -16.89 -3.50
N ALA A 65 24.29 -16.53 -3.87
CA ALA A 65 23.37 -17.43 -4.56
C ALA A 65 23.88 -17.81 -5.96
N LEU A 66 24.42 -16.84 -6.70
CA LEU A 66 24.99 -17.04 -8.04
C LEU A 66 26.44 -17.56 -7.99
N GLN A 67 26.98 -17.78 -6.80
CA GLN A 67 28.36 -18.25 -6.54
C GLN A 67 29.45 -17.47 -7.29
N CYS A 68 29.20 -16.22 -7.64
CA CYS A 68 30.11 -15.39 -8.41
C CYS A 68 30.17 -13.98 -7.81
N THR A 69 31.36 -13.60 -7.34
CA THR A 69 31.61 -12.30 -6.72
C THR A 69 31.88 -11.19 -7.74
N ARG A 70 32.32 -11.57 -8.95
CA ARG A 70 32.65 -10.69 -10.08
C ARG A 70 31.42 -10.10 -10.77
N LEU A 71 30.24 -10.67 -10.54
CA LEU A 71 29.00 -10.16 -11.09
C LEU A 71 28.77 -8.70 -10.69
N HIS A 72 28.53 -7.86 -11.70
CA HIS A 72 27.94 -6.56 -11.50
C HIS A 72 26.44 -6.74 -11.39
N LEU A 73 25.86 -6.28 -10.27
CA LEU A 73 24.48 -6.54 -9.90
C LEU A 73 23.72 -5.24 -9.73
N GLU A 74 22.57 -5.16 -10.38
CA GLU A 74 21.67 -4.03 -10.27
C GLU A 74 20.25 -4.52 -9.97
N GLN A 75 19.53 -3.74 -9.17
CA GLN A 75 18.10 -4.00 -9.00
C GLN A 75 17.39 -3.71 -10.32
N LYS A 76 16.49 -4.62 -10.73
CA LYS A 76 15.78 -4.50 -12.00
C LYS A 76 15.00 -3.18 -12.06
N ARG A 77 15.26 -2.39 -13.09
CA ARG A 77 14.46 -1.23 -13.51
C ARG A 77 13.60 -1.64 -14.71
N GLY A 78 12.34 -1.20 -14.77
CA GLY A 78 11.40 -1.60 -15.85
C GLY A 78 10.50 -2.78 -15.50
N THR A 79 9.92 -3.46 -16.48
CA THR A 79 9.05 -4.65 -16.28
C THR A 79 9.85 -5.96 -16.34
N PRO A 80 9.36 -7.08 -15.76
CA PRO A 80 10.00 -8.39 -15.93
C PRO A 80 10.14 -8.77 -17.41
N LEU A 81 9.14 -8.43 -18.23
CA LEU A 81 9.16 -8.68 -19.67
C LEU A 81 10.28 -7.91 -20.37
N GLU A 82 10.42 -6.62 -20.12
CA GLU A 82 11.51 -5.80 -20.69
C GLU A 82 12.89 -6.37 -20.32
N ALA A 83 13.10 -6.70 -19.04
CA ALA A 83 14.36 -7.26 -18.57
C ALA A 83 14.68 -8.61 -19.22
N SER A 84 13.66 -9.46 -19.38
CA SER A 84 13.79 -10.73 -20.07
C SER A 84 14.10 -10.56 -21.55
N THR A 85 13.40 -9.67 -22.25
CA THR A 85 13.62 -9.43 -23.69
C THR A 85 15.01 -8.87 -23.94
N TYR A 86 15.53 -8.03 -23.04
CA TYR A 86 16.90 -7.52 -23.13
C TYR A 86 17.93 -8.67 -23.16
N CYS A 87 17.80 -9.65 -22.28
CA CYS A 87 18.68 -10.83 -22.24
C CYS A 87 18.55 -11.78 -23.45
N LYS A 88 17.51 -11.65 -24.27
CA LYS A 88 17.24 -12.54 -25.41
C LYS A 88 17.62 -11.92 -26.76
N LYS A 89 18.15 -10.70 -26.76
CA LYS A 89 18.34 -9.89 -27.97
C LYS A 89 19.24 -10.55 -29.02
N ASP A 90 20.31 -11.22 -28.59
CA ASP A 90 21.32 -11.82 -29.48
C ASP A 90 21.01 -13.28 -29.84
N GLY A 91 19.89 -13.84 -29.38
CA GLY A 91 19.41 -15.17 -29.76
C GLY A 91 20.11 -16.36 -29.10
N ASP A 92 21.31 -16.20 -28.55
CA ASP A 92 21.98 -17.21 -27.72
C ASP A 92 21.66 -16.97 -26.23
N TYR A 93 20.67 -17.69 -25.70
CA TYR A 93 20.25 -17.56 -24.31
C TYR A 93 19.82 -18.88 -23.68
N HIS A 94 19.93 -18.92 -22.36
CA HIS A 94 19.34 -19.95 -21.52
C HIS A 94 18.22 -19.33 -20.69
N GLU A 95 17.08 -20.00 -20.61
CA GLU A 95 15.90 -19.56 -19.85
C GLU A 95 15.34 -20.73 -19.04
N ALA A 96 15.00 -20.45 -17.78
CA ALA A 96 14.42 -21.41 -16.84
C ALA A 96 13.34 -20.77 -15.97
N GLY A 97 12.25 -21.50 -15.74
CA GLY A 97 11.12 -21.07 -14.93
C GLY A 97 10.11 -20.18 -15.67
N ASP A 98 9.15 -19.64 -14.91
CA ASP A 98 8.03 -18.86 -15.46
C ASP A 98 8.20 -17.38 -15.17
N LEU A 99 8.17 -16.56 -16.23
CA LEU A 99 8.28 -15.10 -16.09
C LEU A 99 7.11 -14.57 -15.24
N PRO A 100 7.37 -13.94 -14.08
CA PRO A 100 6.29 -13.42 -13.24
C PRO A 100 5.57 -12.28 -13.96
N ALA A 101 4.24 -12.28 -13.86
CA ALA A 101 3.44 -11.16 -14.33
C ALA A 101 3.94 -9.86 -13.70
N SER A 102 4.05 -8.80 -14.50
CA SER A 102 4.28 -7.46 -13.97
C SER A 102 3.12 -7.11 -13.01
N PRO A 103 3.40 -6.58 -11.81
CA PRO A 103 2.36 -5.89 -11.05
C PRO A 103 1.81 -4.81 -11.97
N SER A 104 0.55 -4.94 -12.40
CA SER A 104 -0.02 -3.92 -13.26
C SER A 104 -0.12 -2.62 -12.46
N ALA A 105 0.21 -1.49 -13.08
CA ALA A 105 -0.03 -0.17 -12.49
C ALA A 105 -1.51 -0.05 -12.05
N ALA A 106 -2.41 -0.69 -12.80
CA ALA A 106 -3.83 -0.81 -12.47
C ALA A 106 -4.10 -1.42 -11.08
N GLY A 107 -3.35 -2.44 -10.64
CA GLY A 107 -3.54 -3.03 -9.31
C GLY A 107 -3.11 -2.09 -8.17
N GLY A 108 -2.02 -1.35 -8.37
CA GLY A 108 -1.56 -0.33 -7.42
C GLY A 108 -2.50 0.87 -7.36
N ASP A 109 -2.96 1.35 -8.51
CA ASP A 109 -3.85 2.51 -8.59
C ASP A 109 -5.27 2.18 -8.13
N ALA A 110 -5.80 0.99 -8.42
CA ALA A 110 -7.07 0.52 -7.84
C ALA A 110 -7.00 0.46 -6.31
N THR A 111 -5.88 -0.02 -5.77
CA THR A 111 -5.66 -0.04 -4.31
C THR A 111 -5.64 1.38 -3.73
N LYS A 112 -4.93 2.32 -4.37
CA LYS A 112 -4.92 3.73 -3.95
C LYS A 112 -6.32 4.36 -4.03
N GLN A 113 -7.06 4.13 -5.11
CA GLN A 113 -8.41 4.66 -5.30
C GLN A 113 -9.37 4.14 -4.23
N LYS A 114 -9.30 2.84 -3.90
CA LYS A 114 -10.07 2.25 -2.80
C LYS A 114 -9.80 2.96 -1.47
N TRP A 115 -8.53 3.13 -1.10
CA TRP A 115 -8.16 3.82 0.15
C TRP A 115 -8.59 5.29 0.16
N LYS A 116 -8.51 5.96 -0.98
CA LYS A 116 -9.00 7.33 -1.12
C LYS A 116 -10.51 7.41 -0.86
N GLY A 117 -11.29 6.50 -1.43
CA GLY A 117 -12.74 6.41 -1.20
C GLY A 117 -13.10 6.20 0.27
N ILE A 118 -12.38 5.31 0.97
CA ILE A 118 -12.55 5.09 2.41
C ILE A 118 -12.31 6.37 3.21
N ILE A 119 -11.22 7.09 2.91
CA ILE A 119 -10.88 8.35 3.60
C ILE A 119 -11.94 9.42 3.34
N ASP A 120 -12.42 9.54 2.10
CA ASP A 120 -13.43 10.54 1.74
C ASP A 120 -14.81 10.22 2.36
N ALA A 121 -15.16 8.94 2.53
CA ALA A 121 -16.33 8.53 3.32
C ALA A 121 -16.16 8.89 4.81
N ALA A 122 -14.98 8.63 5.39
CA ALA A 122 -14.70 8.91 6.81
C ALA A 122 -14.76 10.41 7.11
N ARG A 123 -14.21 11.25 6.22
CA ARG A 123 -14.30 12.71 6.33
C ARG A 123 -15.72 13.25 6.34
N ARG A 124 -16.62 12.59 5.58
CA ARG A 124 -18.05 12.91 5.52
C ARG A 124 -18.84 12.31 6.69
N GLY A 125 -18.21 11.52 7.56
CA GLY A 125 -18.87 10.83 8.67
C GLY A 125 -19.72 9.63 8.25
N ASP A 126 -19.58 9.14 7.01
CA ASP A 126 -20.36 8.01 6.48
C ASP A 126 -19.76 6.67 6.92
N PHE A 127 -19.78 6.43 8.23
CA PHE A 127 -19.17 5.25 8.82
C PHE A 127 -19.95 3.96 8.56
N ALA A 128 -21.27 4.06 8.37
CA ALA A 128 -22.11 2.92 8.00
C ALA A 128 -21.69 2.33 6.64
N TYR A 129 -21.42 3.19 5.65
CA TYR A 129 -20.89 2.74 4.36
C TYR A 129 -19.54 2.04 4.50
N ILE A 130 -18.63 2.56 5.33
CA ILE A 130 -17.29 1.96 5.50
C ILE A 130 -17.39 0.61 6.22
N GLU A 131 -18.28 0.47 7.20
CA GLU A 131 -18.52 -0.78 7.90
C GLU A 131 -19.04 -1.88 6.96
N ASP A 132 -19.97 -1.55 6.07
CA ASP A 132 -20.59 -2.50 5.14
C ASP A 132 -19.66 -2.87 3.97
N GLU A 133 -19.11 -1.86 3.27
CA GLU A 133 -18.31 -2.08 2.05
C GLU A 133 -16.84 -2.41 2.35
N HIS A 134 -16.32 -1.96 3.50
CA HIS A 134 -14.91 -2.07 3.87
C HIS A 134 -14.69 -2.52 5.32
N PRO A 135 -15.31 -3.63 5.77
CA PRO A 135 -15.34 -4.04 7.18
C PRO A 135 -13.95 -4.27 7.80
N HIS A 136 -13.01 -4.82 7.03
CA HIS A 136 -11.63 -4.99 7.50
C HIS A 136 -10.95 -3.64 7.76
N ALA A 137 -11.16 -2.64 6.90
CA ALA A 137 -10.60 -1.32 7.11
C ALA A 137 -11.27 -0.64 8.32
N PHE A 138 -12.57 -0.81 8.48
CA PHE A 138 -13.32 -0.31 9.63
C PHE A 138 -12.77 -0.89 10.95
N LEU A 139 -12.59 -2.20 11.05
CA LEU A 139 -12.09 -2.85 12.27
C LEU A 139 -10.66 -2.44 12.65
N ILE A 140 -9.75 -2.39 11.67
CA ILE A 140 -8.32 -2.13 11.93
C ILE A 140 -8.05 -0.64 12.13
N TYR A 141 -8.76 0.23 11.40
CA TYR A 141 -8.47 1.67 11.35
C TYR A 141 -9.59 2.54 11.97
N GLN A 142 -10.52 1.94 12.72
CA GLN A 142 -11.70 2.61 13.27
C GLN A 142 -11.36 3.94 13.93
N ARG A 143 -10.33 3.94 14.80
CA ARG A 143 -9.92 5.13 15.56
C ARG A 143 -9.43 6.25 14.66
N GLN A 144 -8.66 5.93 13.62
CA GLN A 144 -8.14 6.91 12.68
C GLN A 144 -9.25 7.44 11.78
N LEU A 145 -10.15 6.58 11.33
CA LEU A 145 -11.30 6.96 10.50
C LEU A 145 -12.25 7.88 11.28
N ASN A 146 -12.56 7.55 12.54
CA ASN A 146 -13.38 8.39 13.42
C ASN A 146 -12.75 9.76 13.66
N ALA A 147 -11.42 9.84 13.79
CA ALA A 147 -10.73 11.12 13.97
C ALA A 147 -10.73 12.01 12.71
N MET A 148 -11.10 11.47 11.53
CA MET A 148 -11.17 12.22 10.28
C MET A 148 -12.51 12.89 10.05
N SER A 149 -13.58 12.52 10.78
CA SER A 149 -14.88 13.19 10.64
C SER A 149 -14.76 14.64 11.08
N GLN A 150 -15.15 15.56 10.21
CA GLN A 150 -15.17 16.97 10.53
C GLN A 150 -16.48 17.31 11.26
N CYS A 151 -16.38 17.90 12.44
CA CYS A 151 -17.45 18.72 13.00
C CYS A 151 -17.31 20.13 12.42
N ASP A 152 -18.43 20.79 12.14
CA ASP A 152 -18.42 22.17 11.65
C ASP A 152 -17.77 23.08 12.70
N ASP A 153 -16.58 23.61 12.39
CA ASP A 153 -15.87 24.61 13.21
C ASP A 153 -16.36 26.04 12.92
N VAL A 154 -17.67 26.17 12.69
CA VAL A 154 -18.28 27.47 12.44
C VAL A 154 -18.42 28.18 13.78
N THR A 155 -17.53 29.15 14.02
CA THR A 155 -17.69 30.08 15.15
C THR A 155 -19.02 30.80 14.99
N ARG A 156 -19.98 30.51 15.88
CA ARG A 156 -21.28 31.20 15.91
C ARG A 156 -21.15 32.45 16.77
N GLU A 157 -21.42 33.62 16.19
CA GLU A 157 -21.29 34.92 16.87
C GLU A 157 -22.22 35.07 18.09
N ASN A 158 -23.34 34.34 18.11
CA ASN A 158 -24.34 34.43 19.17
C ASN A 158 -24.68 33.04 19.71
N CYS A 159 -24.78 32.93 21.04
CA CYS A 159 -25.38 31.77 21.68
C CYS A 159 -26.85 31.70 21.24
N ARG A 160 -27.19 30.69 20.44
CA ARG A 160 -28.57 30.38 20.04
C ARG A 160 -29.00 29.12 20.77
N GLY A 161 -30.04 29.22 21.59
CA GLY A 161 -30.58 28.09 22.33
C GLY A 161 -31.69 28.50 23.29
N ILE A 162 -32.58 27.56 23.61
CA ILE A 162 -33.61 27.74 24.63
C ILE A 162 -33.09 27.09 25.92
N TRP A 163 -33.00 27.88 26.99
CA TRP A 163 -32.62 27.35 28.31
C TRP A 163 -33.87 27.03 29.13
N ILE A 164 -34.17 25.74 29.31
CA ILE A 164 -35.29 25.28 30.13
C ILE A 164 -34.76 24.96 31.54
N TYR A 165 -35.22 25.71 32.56
CA TYR A 165 -34.81 25.53 33.95
C TYR A 165 -36.02 25.47 34.89
N GLY A 166 -35.83 24.86 36.08
CA GLY A 166 -36.88 24.70 37.09
C GLY A 166 -36.66 23.48 38.00
N PRO A 167 -37.49 23.29 39.04
CA PRO A 167 -37.39 22.19 39.99
C PRO A 167 -37.39 20.80 39.35
N SER A 168 -36.90 19.79 40.08
CA SER A 168 -36.96 18.39 39.60
C SER A 168 -38.40 17.94 39.42
N GLY A 169 -38.66 17.08 38.42
CA GLY A 169 -40.00 16.55 38.14
C GLY A 169 -40.94 17.46 37.32
N CYS A 170 -40.55 18.69 36.97
CA CYS A 170 -41.41 19.61 36.19
C CYS A 170 -41.45 19.34 34.67
N GLY A 171 -41.11 18.14 34.19
CA GLY A 171 -41.24 17.78 32.78
C GLY A 171 -40.21 18.38 31.80
N LYS A 172 -39.13 19.01 32.27
CA LYS A 172 -38.11 19.67 31.42
C LYS A 172 -37.57 18.78 30.30
N THR A 173 -37.22 17.53 30.62
CA THR A 173 -36.73 16.55 29.65
C THR A 173 -37.83 16.18 28.64
N SER A 174 -39.06 15.99 29.11
CA SER A 174 -40.21 15.70 28.25
C SER A 174 -40.42 16.81 27.21
N ALA A 175 -40.37 18.08 27.63
CA ALA A 175 -40.50 19.21 26.74
C ALA A 175 -39.41 19.25 25.64
N VAL A 176 -38.18 18.78 25.93
CA VAL A 176 -37.12 18.68 24.92
C VAL A 176 -37.44 17.61 23.87
N TYR A 177 -37.91 16.43 24.30
CA TYR A 177 -38.33 15.37 23.37
C TYR A 177 -39.56 15.75 22.54
N ASP A 178 -40.48 16.56 23.09
CA ASP A 178 -41.62 17.09 22.35
C ASP A 178 -41.19 18.12 21.28
N MET A 179 -40.07 18.82 21.50
CA MET A 179 -39.55 19.86 20.60
C MET A 179 -38.50 19.34 19.61
N CYS A 180 -37.90 18.19 19.87
CA CYS A 180 -36.82 17.61 19.07
C CYS A 180 -36.97 16.09 19.01
N GLU A 181 -37.11 15.55 17.80
CA GLU A 181 -37.36 14.13 17.54
C GLU A 181 -36.18 13.24 17.98
N ALA A 182 -34.94 13.70 17.79
CA ALA A 182 -33.73 12.97 18.11
C ALA A 182 -32.65 13.89 18.70
N PRO A 183 -32.82 14.35 19.96
CA PRO A 183 -31.86 15.26 20.57
C PRO A 183 -30.56 14.53 20.90
N TYR A 184 -29.43 15.18 20.64
CA TYR A 184 -28.15 14.72 21.17
C TYR A 184 -28.15 14.79 22.70
N LEU A 185 -27.93 13.65 23.36
CA LEU A 185 -27.88 13.55 24.82
C LEU A 185 -26.45 13.61 25.31
N LYS A 186 -26.05 14.78 25.82
CA LYS A 186 -24.74 14.94 26.46
C LYS A 186 -24.67 14.10 27.73
N SER A 187 -23.69 13.19 27.80
CA SER A 187 -23.46 12.37 28.99
C SER A 187 -23.15 13.24 30.22
N PRO A 188 -23.89 13.10 31.34
CA PRO A 188 -23.60 13.89 32.54
C PRO A 188 -22.29 13.49 33.21
N ARG A 189 -21.69 12.34 32.83
CA ARG A 189 -20.49 11.77 33.44
C ARG A 189 -19.18 12.35 32.90
N THR A 190 -19.19 12.93 31.71
CA THR A 190 -17.99 13.50 31.08
C THR A 190 -18.08 15.02 31.07
N LYS A 191 -16.94 15.72 31.11
CA LYS A 191 -16.92 17.18 30.92
C LYS A 191 -17.04 17.57 29.44
N TRP A 192 -16.71 16.65 28.55
CA TRP A 192 -16.59 16.86 27.12
C TRP A 192 -17.88 16.46 26.38
N TRP A 193 -18.11 17.12 25.25
CA TRP A 193 -19.22 16.84 24.33
C TRP A 193 -18.76 15.79 23.32
N ASP A 194 -18.70 14.54 23.78
CA ASP A 194 -18.19 13.42 23.00
C ASP A 194 -19.31 12.74 22.20
N GLY A 195 -19.02 12.32 20.96
CA GLY A 195 -19.96 11.57 20.12
C GLY A 195 -21.06 12.39 19.46
N TYR A 196 -20.96 13.73 19.47
CA TYR A 196 -21.79 14.59 18.62
C TYR A 196 -21.36 14.41 17.17
N THR A 197 -22.30 14.04 16.30
CA THR A 197 -22.08 13.69 14.88
C THR A 197 -22.90 14.58 13.94
N ASN A 198 -22.99 15.87 14.26
CA ASN A 198 -23.86 16.82 13.55
C ASN A 198 -25.34 16.41 13.57
N GLU A 199 -25.83 15.94 14.73
CA GLU A 199 -27.24 15.65 14.93
C GLU A 199 -28.10 16.86 14.55
N LYS A 200 -29.29 16.59 13.99
CA LYS A 200 -30.17 17.65 13.46
C LYS A 200 -30.55 18.65 14.56
N VAL A 201 -30.37 19.93 14.24
CA VAL A 201 -30.84 21.03 15.09
C VAL A 201 -32.32 21.29 14.78
N SER A 202 -33.17 21.34 15.81
CA SER A 202 -34.57 21.73 15.65
C SER A 202 -34.65 23.23 15.31
N HIS A 203 -35.14 23.54 14.12
CA HIS A 203 -35.49 24.91 13.74
C HIS A 203 -36.98 25.11 14.01
N ARG A 204 -37.30 25.90 15.05
CA ARG A 204 -38.58 26.61 15.12
C ARG A 204 -38.39 28.04 14.63
#